data_AF-A0A6I4IMD6-F1
#
_entry.id   AF-A0A6I4IMD6-F1
#
_cell.length_a   1.000
_cell.length_b   1.000
_cell.length_c   1.000
_cell.angle_alpha   90.00
_cell.angle_beta   90.00
_cell.angle_gamma   90.00
#
_symmetry.space_group_name_H-M   'P 1'
#
loop_
_entity.id
_entity.type
_entity.pdbx_description
1 polymer ?
#
loop_
_entity_poly.entity_id
_entity_poly.type
_entity_poly.pdbx_seq_one_letter_code
_entity_poly.pdbx_strand_id
1 'polypeptide(L)'
;MFDLNKEREAFLNTFQYYKGRRDIIFSHEHELFMTRSNNPSEIAQKEISNMNSRWDAWLRCAKHRDAELEKAKAQSVPEGYVLLPRVPTEKMFQAYERYSVAPMSTLSKTGYKAMVEAAGDQNESS
;
A
#
# COMPACT_ATOMS: atom_id res chain seq x y z
N MET A 1 1.20 7.03 -1.43
CA MET A 1 1.62 7.62 -2.72
C MET A 1 3.13 7.61 -2.78
N PHE A 2 3.64 6.82 -3.71
CA PHE A 2 5.05 6.59 -3.98
C PHE A 2 5.86 7.88 -4.18
N ASP A 3 6.96 8.01 -3.43
CA ASP A 3 7.89 9.15 -3.51
C ASP A 3 9.27 8.67 -3.97
N LEU A 4 9.63 9.01 -5.20
CA LEU A 4 10.87 8.59 -5.84
C LEU A 4 12.12 9.15 -5.13
N ASN A 5 12.07 10.39 -4.62
CA ASN A 5 13.21 11.02 -3.96
C ASN A 5 13.49 10.34 -2.63
N LYS A 6 12.44 10.04 -1.86
CA LYS A 6 12.55 9.28 -0.60
C LYS A 6 13.13 7.89 -0.83
N GLU A 7 12.67 7.17 -1.86
CA GLU A 7 13.18 5.83 -2.17
C GLU A 7 14.64 5.88 -2.64
N ARG A 8 15.02 6.89 -3.43
CA ARG A 8 16.43 7.11 -3.82
C ARG A 8 17.32 7.34 -2.59
N GLU A 9 16.90 8.19 -1.67
CA GLU A 9 17.66 8.44 -0.44
C GLU A 9 17.79 7.19 0.43
N ALA A 10 16.71 6.42 0.58
CA ALA A 10 16.73 5.14 1.29
C ALA A 10 17.66 4.11 0.62
N PHE A 11 17.63 4.03 -0.71
CA PHE A 11 18.54 3.19 -1.49
C PHE A 11 20.01 3.59 -1.26
N LEU A 12 20.34 4.87 -1.38
CA LEU A 12 21.71 5.37 -1.18
C LEU A 12 22.19 5.22 0.27
N ASN A 13 21.29 5.29 1.25
CA ASN A 13 21.62 5.00 2.65
C ASN A 13 21.92 3.52 2.89
N THR A 14 21.25 2.62 2.17
CA THR A 14 21.48 1.17 2.24
C THR A 14 22.77 0.77 1.52
N PHE A 15 23.00 1.33 0.33
CA PHE A 15 24.16 1.01 -0.52
C PHE A 15 25.22 2.11 -0.44
N GLN A 16 25.82 2.27 0.75
CA GLN A 16 26.73 3.39 1.06
C GLN A 16 27.98 3.49 0.18
N TYR A 17 28.43 2.38 -0.42
CA TYR A 17 29.62 2.36 -1.27
C TYR A 17 29.53 3.31 -2.48
N TYR A 18 28.32 3.68 -2.90
CA TYR A 18 28.11 4.64 -3.97
C TYR A 18 28.24 6.11 -3.53
N LYS A 19 28.13 6.43 -2.24
CA LYS A 19 28.20 7.82 -1.74
C LYS A 19 29.56 8.49 -1.95
N GLY A 20 30.63 7.71 -2.09
CA GLY A 20 31.99 8.22 -2.32
C GLY A 20 32.32 8.54 -3.78
N ARG A 21 31.47 8.15 -4.73
CA ARG A 21 31.74 8.23 -6.17
C ARG A 21 31.16 9.52 -6.76
N ARG A 22 32.00 10.56 -6.90
CA ARG A 22 31.61 11.89 -7.42
C ARG A 22 31.24 11.90 -8.91
N ASP A 23 31.67 10.87 -9.64
CA ASP A 23 31.45 10.69 -11.07
C ASP A 23 30.06 10.14 -11.40
N ILE A 24 29.34 9.64 -10.39
CA ILE A 24 28.03 9.03 -10.51
C ILE A 24 26.96 10.03 -10.06
N ILE A 25 25.93 10.21 -10.87
CA ILE A 25 24.77 11.05 -10.58
C ILE A 25 23.48 10.28 -10.78
N PHE A 26 22.42 10.73 -10.12
CA PHE A 26 21.06 10.27 -10.36
C PHE A 26 20.35 11.23 -11.33
N SER A 27 19.96 10.72 -12.49
CA SER A 27 19.16 11.44 -13.48
C SER A 27 17.68 11.32 -13.09
N HIS A 28 17.04 12.46 -12.79
CA HIS A 28 15.61 12.47 -12.44
C HIS A 28 14.72 12.27 -13.67
N GLU A 29 15.17 12.76 -14.83
CA GLU A 29 14.47 12.58 -16.10
C GLU A 29 14.40 11.11 -16.51
N HIS A 30 15.50 10.38 -16.32
CA HIS A 30 15.60 8.98 -16.72
C HIS A 30 15.34 8.02 -15.55
N GLU A 31 15.14 8.54 -14.33
CA GLU A 31 15.01 7.79 -13.08
C GLU A 31 16.11 6.73 -12.86
N LEU A 32 17.33 7.01 -13.31
CA LEU A 32 18.45 6.06 -13.33
C LEU A 32 19.75 6.74 -12.94
N PHE A 33 20.73 5.94 -12.52
CA PHE A 33 22.08 6.42 -12.29
C PHE A 33 22.89 6.49 -13.59
N MET A 34 23.66 7.56 -13.72
CA MET A 34 24.48 7.87 -14.89
C MET A 34 25.85 8.39 -14.45
N THR A 35 26.80 8.45 -15.37
CA THR A 35 28.09 9.12 -15.14
C THR A 35 28.05 10.56 -15.64
N ARG A 36 28.85 11.44 -15.02
CA ARG A 36 29.18 12.77 -15.55
C ARG A 36 30.23 12.73 -16.66
N SER A 37 30.96 11.63 -16.81
CA SER A 37 32.02 11.50 -17.80
C SER A 37 31.42 11.21 -19.18
N ASN A 38 31.90 11.92 -20.21
CA ASN A 38 31.57 11.63 -21.60
C ASN A 38 32.27 10.36 -22.11
N ASN A 39 33.30 9.87 -21.42
CA ASN A 39 34.02 8.64 -21.76
C ASN A 39 34.30 7.81 -20.50
N PRO A 40 33.28 7.13 -19.94
CA PRO A 40 33.44 6.30 -18.76
C PRO A 40 34.25 5.04 -19.09
N SER A 41 35.17 4.65 -18.21
CA SER A 41 35.89 3.38 -18.32
C SER A 41 34.93 2.19 -18.28
N GLU A 42 35.33 1.06 -18.84
CA GLU A 42 34.52 -0.18 -18.83
C GLU A 42 34.14 -0.61 -17.40
N ILE A 43 35.07 -0.42 -16.44
CA ILE A 43 34.81 -0.68 -15.02
C ILE A 43 33.69 0.22 -14.50
N ALA A 44 33.74 1.52 -14.77
CA ALA A 44 32.71 2.47 -14.35
C ALA A 44 31.35 2.16 -15.01
N GLN A 45 31.35 1.78 -16.29
CA GLN A 45 30.13 1.35 -17.00
C GLN A 45 29.50 0.12 -16.34
N LYS A 46 30.32 -0.89 -15.98
CA LYS A 46 29.86 -2.10 -15.30
C LYS A 46 29.28 -1.80 -13.91
N GLU A 47 29.90 -0.89 -13.16
CA GLU A 47 29.41 -0.48 -11.85
C GLU A 47 28.08 0.28 -11.92
N ILE A 48 27.92 1.16 -12.92
CA ILE A 48 26.66 1.88 -13.17
C ILE A 48 25.55 0.90 -13.58
N SER A 49 25.85 -0.04 -14.47
CA SER A 49 24.90 -1.09 -14.86
C SER A 49 24.43 -1.93 -13.66
N ASN A 50 25.35 -2.34 -12.79
CA ASN A 50 25.03 -3.05 -11.56
C ASN A 50 24.17 -2.19 -10.62
N MET A 51 24.51 -0.91 -10.45
CA MET A 51 23.74 0.00 -9.63
C MET A 51 22.31 0.19 -10.14
N ASN A 52 22.14 0.38 -11.45
CA ASN A 52 20.83 0.51 -12.08
C ASN A 52 20.01 -0.76 -11.94
N SER A 53 20.64 -1.94 -12.05
CA SER A 53 19.96 -3.22 -11.82
C SER A 53 19.44 -3.34 -10.38
N ARG A 54 20.24 -2.92 -9.38
CA ARG A 54 19.83 -2.91 -7.96
C ARG A 54 18.75 -1.88 -7.68
N TRP A 55 18.87 -0.71 -8.28
CA TRP A 55 17.90 0.38 -8.17
C TRP A 55 16.55 -0.02 -8.76
N ASP A 56 16.54 -0.62 -9.93
CA ASP A 56 15.33 -1.14 -10.59
C ASP A 56 14.64 -2.24 -9.74
N ALA A 57 15.42 -3.16 -9.17
CA ALA A 57 14.88 -4.14 -8.22
C ALA A 57 14.30 -3.49 -6.97
N TRP A 58 14.98 -2.49 -6.39
CA TRP A 58 14.48 -1.71 -5.25
C TRP A 58 13.15 -1.03 -5.58
N LEU A 59 13.08 -0.35 -6.72
CA LEU A 59 11.88 0.35 -7.18
C LEU A 59 10.69 -0.59 -7.34
N ARG A 60 10.90 -1.78 -7.91
CA ARG A 60 9.84 -2.80 -8.01
C ARG A 60 9.29 -3.18 -6.63
N CYS A 61 10.18 -3.45 -5.67
CA CYS A 61 9.76 -3.76 -4.30
C CYS A 61 9.04 -2.59 -3.62
N ALA A 62 9.55 -1.38 -3.78
CA ALA A 62 8.97 -0.19 -3.17
C ALA A 62 7.58 0.14 -3.75
N LYS A 63 7.40 0.02 -5.07
CA LYS A 63 6.10 0.18 -5.75
C LYS A 63 5.10 -0.87 -5.30
N HIS A 64 5.52 -2.15 -5.21
CA HIS A 64 4.67 -3.22 -4.69
C HIS A 64 4.20 -2.95 -3.26
N ARG A 65 5.11 -2.49 -2.39
CA ARG A 65 4.79 -2.14 -1.00
C ARG A 65 3.83 -0.95 -0.89
N ASP A 66 4.01 0.10 -1.70
CA ASP A 66 3.08 1.25 -1.71
C ASP A 66 1.69 0.80 -2.17
N ALA A 67 1.60 -0.06 -3.19
CA ALA A 67 0.33 -0.62 -3.65
C ALA A 67 -0.39 -1.45 -2.56
N GLU A 68 0.34 -2.32 -1.85
CA GLU A 68 -0.22 -3.08 -0.74
C GLU A 68 -0.66 -2.19 0.44
N LEU A 69 0.08 -1.11 0.72
CA LEU A 69 -0.30 -0.12 1.73
C LEU A 69 -1.56 0.65 1.33
N GLU A 70 -1.68 1.09 0.09
CA GLU A 70 -2.89 1.77 -0.40
C GLU A 70 -4.10 0.81 -0.40
N LYS A 71 -3.90 -0.46 -0.76
CA LYS A 71 -4.93 -1.50 -0.64
C LYS A 71 -5.36 -1.73 0.82
N ALA A 72 -4.41 -1.77 1.75
CA ALA A 72 -4.71 -1.91 3.18
C ALA A 72 -5.44 -0.68 3.75
N LYS A 73 -5.07 0.54 3.32
CA LYS A 73 -5.80 1.76 3.68
C LYS A 73 -7.20 1.78 3.12
N ALA A 74 -7.41 1.34 1.87
CA ALA A 74 -8.74 1.20 1.28
C ALA A 74 -9.62 0.19 2.03
N GLN A 75 -9.01 -0.78 2.72
CA GLN A 75 -9.72 -1.73 3.59
C GLN A 75 -9.83 -1.25 5.05
N SER A 76 -9.28 -0.09 5.40
CA SER A 76 -9.36 0.44 6.76
C SER A 76 -10.76 0.99 7.04
N VAL A 77 -11.27 0.64 8.21
CA VAL A 77 -12.59 1.07 8.68
C VAL A 77 -12.45 2.48 9.25
N PRO A 78 -13.23 3.47 8.79
CA PRO A 78 -13.13 4.83 9.31
C PRO A 78 -13.38 4.90 10.83
N GLU A 79 -12.83 5.93 11.48
CA GLU A 79 -13.03 6.14 12.91
C GLU A 79 -14.53 6.31 13.24
N GLY A 80 -15.02 5.61 14.26
CA GLY A 80 -16.44 5.56 14.62
C GLY A 80 -17.26 4.51 13.86
N TYR A 81 -16.67 3.83 12.88
CA TYR A 81 -17.31 2.73 12.16
C TYR A 81 -16.81 1.36 12.67
N VAL A 82 -17.64 0.33 12.51
CA VAL A 82 -17.29 -1.06 12.82
C VAL A 82 -17.65 -1.96 11.64
N LEU A 83 -16.80 -2.95 11.34
CA LEU A 83 -17.14 -3.99 10.37
C LEU A 83 -18.17 -4.94 10.97
N LEU A 84 -19.25 -5.13 10.24
CA LEU A 84 -20.28 -6.11 10.57
C LEU A 84 -20.34 -7.19 9.48
N PRO A 85 -20.52 -8.47 9.86
CA PRO A 85 -20.65 -9.54 8.90
C PRO A 85 -21.97 -9.44 8.15
N ARG A 86 -22.01 -9.82 6.87
CA ARG A 86 -23.26 -9.80 6.08
C ARG A 86 -24.39 -10.64 6.68
N VAL A 87 -24.03 -11.70 7.41
CA VAL A 87 -24.95 -12.53 8.19
C VAL A 87 -24.59 -12.37 9.67
N PRO A 88 -25.55 -12.06 10.57
CA PRO A 88 -25.27 -11.93 11.99
C PRO A 88 -24.67 -13.20 12.57
N THR A 89 -23.70 -13.04 13.47
CA THR A 89 -23.09 -14.17 14.19
C THR A 89 -23.90 -14.55 15.41
N GLU A 90 -23.67 -15.75 15.94
CA GLU A 90 -24.27 -16.22 17.19
C GLU A 90 -24.02 -15.27 18.36
N LYS A 91 -22.81 -14.70 18.47
CA LYS A 91 -22.50 -13.70 19.50
C LYS A 91 -23.34 -12.43 19.35
N MET A 92 -23.67 -12.01 18.13
CA MET A 92 -24.54 -10.86 17.89
C MET A 92 -25.99 -11.17 18.28
N PHE A 93 -26.46 -12.41 18.03
CA PHE A 93 -27.78 -12.85 18.50
C PHE A 93 -27.86 -12.85 20.02
N GLN A 94 -26.86 -13.40 20.72
CA GLN A 94 -26.80 -13.40 22.17
C GLN A 94 -26.74 -11.98 22.77
N ALA A 95 -25.98 -11.08 22.15
CA ALA A 95 -25.95 -9.68 22.56
C ALA A 95 -27.31 -9.00 22.37
N TYR A 96 -27.97 -9.27 21.24
CA TYR A 96 -29.32 -8.76 21.01
C TYR A 96 -30.30 -9.25 22.09
N GLU A 97 -30.31 -10.54 22.41
CA GLU A 97 -31.19 -11.09 23.45
C GLU A 97 -30.94 -10.47 24.83
N ARG A 98 -29.68 -10.10 25.12
CA ARG A 98 -29.30 -9.48 26.39
C ARG A 98 -29.71 -8.01 26.51
N TYR A 99 -29.64 -7.26 25.42
CA TYR A 99 -29.80 -5.80 25.44
C TYR A 99 -31.08 -5.28 24.79
N SER A 100 -31.75 -6.09 23.97
CA SER A 100 -33.00 -5.71 23.32
C SER A 100 -34.18 -5.82 24.28
N VAL A 101 -35.07 -4.82 24.23
CA VAL A 101 -36.35 -4.85 24.94
C VAL A 101 -37.33 -5.84 24.31
N ALA A 102 -37.18 -6.09 23.00
CA ALA A 102 -38.02 -7.01 22.25
C ALA A 102 -37.28 -8.32 21.93
N PRO A 103 -37.97 -9.48 21.94
CA PRO A 103 -37.36 -10.74 21.55
C PRO A 103 -36.90 -10.71 20.08
N MET A 104 -35.88 -11.50 19.76
CA MET A 104 -35.41 -11.64 18.39
C MET A 104 -36.55 -12.19 17.52
N SER A 105 -36.88 -11.47 16.46
CA SER A 105 -38.02 -11.79 15.59
C SER A 105 -37.61 -11.80 14.12
N THR A 106 -38.52 -12.27 13.26
CA THR A 106 -38.37 -12.14 11.81
C THR A 106 -38.13 -10.68 11.41
N LEU A 107 -38.82 -9.73 12.04
CA LEU A 107 -38.69 -8.30 11.77
C LEU A 107 -37.27 -7.78 12.03
N SER A 108 -36.66 -8.17 13.17
CA SER A 108 -35.29 -7.78 13.52
C SER A 108 -34.27 -8.31 12.51
N LYS A 109 -34.45 -9.55 12.04
CA LYS A 109 -33.57 -10.19 11.05
C LYS A 109 -33.70 -9.53 9.68
N THR A 110 -34.93 -9.24 9.23
CA THR A 110 -35.18 -8.57 7.95
C THR A 110 -34.68 -7.13 7.97
N GLY A 111 -34.79 -6.42 9.11
CA GLY A 111 -34.25 -5.07 9.29
C GLY A 111 -32.72 -5.05 9.14
N TYR A 112 -32.01 -5.97 9.78
CA TYR A 112 -30.56 -6.10 9.60
C TYR A 112 -30.18 -6.34 8.15
N LYS A 113 -30.86 -7.28 7.48
CA LYS A 113 -30.63 -7.60 6.08
C LYS A 113 -30.82 -6.38 5.18
N ALA A 114 -31.90 -5.63 5.35
CA ALA A 114 -32.18 -4.44 4.56
C ALA A 114 -31.11 -3.36 4.73
N MET A 115 -30.61 -3.15 5.97
CA MET A 115 -29.51 -2.21 6.23
C MET A 115 -28.21 -2.66 5.54
N VAL A 116 -27.89 -3.96 5.58
CA VAL A 116 -26.70 -4.51 4.92
C VAL A 116 -26.81 -4.42 3.39
N GLU A 117 -27.98 -4.72 2.82
CA GLU A 117 -28.23 -4.60 1.37
C GLU A 117 -28.06 -3.14 0.91
N ALA A 118 -28.71 -2.20 1.59
CA ALA A 118 -28.58 -0.77 1.28
C ALA A 118 -27.13 -0.25 1.40
N ALA A 119 -26.34 -0.79 2.35
CA ALA A 119 -24.93 -0.46 2.50
C ALA A 119 -24.04 -1.13 1.44
N GLY A 120 -24.45 -2.27 0.89
CA GLY A 120 -23.76 -2.96 -0.21
C GLY A 120 -23.82 -2.18 -1.52
N ASP A 121 -25.00 -1.64 -1.86
CA ASP A 121 -25.23 -0.87 -3.08
C ASP A 121 -24.37 0.40 -3.16
N GLN A 122 -24.05 1.00 -2.01
CA GLN A 122 -23.15 2.16 -1.92
C GLN A 122 -21.70 1.84 -2.29
N ASN A 123 -21.25 0.59 -2.07
CA ASN A 123 -19.88 0.15 -2.35
C ASN A 123 -19.68 -0.35 -3.79
N GLU A 124 -20.74 -0.65 -4.53
CA GLU A 124 -20.66 -0.98 -5.97
C GLU A 124 -20.77 0.26 -6.87
N SER A 125 -21.20 1.39 -6.30
CA SER A 125 -21.42 2.66 -7.00
C SER A 125 -20.26 3.66 -6.88
N SER A 126 -19.14 3.26 -6.25
CA SER A 126 -17.96 4.11 -5.99
C SER A 126 -16.72 3.61 -6.72
#